data_AF-A0A2S4ZI43-F1
#
_entry.id   AF-A0A2S4ZI43-F1
#
_cell.length_a   1.000
_cell.length_b   1.000
_cell.length_c   1.000
_cell.angle_alpha   90.00
_cell.angle_beta   90.00
_cell.angle_gamma   90.00
#
_symmetry.space_group_name_H-M   'P 1'
#
loop_
_entity.id
_entity.type
_entity.pdbx_description
1 polymer ?
#
loop_
_entity_poly.entity_id
_entity_poly.type
_entity_poly.pdbx_seq_one_letter_code
_entity_poly.pdbx_strand_id
1 'polypeptide(L)'
;MTRRLCSLPRQPAPSFAPGLTAERLGALLAGRRMWVNGTVLHYCFLDARTDASVVPVPGTGELRRVPWAGGEEQRDVVRGCFAEWQGLGIGVTFAEVGDRHEAELRIGFQAGAGSWSAVGRDALSVGRGERTMNFGWDVTAPGERGTVLHQIGHVLGMVHEHQSPFAGLHWDDEAVYAELAGPPNFWSRETTYTNVLRPLDACEAGGSVWDPQSVMTLPFGPGLVLEPEQYRGGLRPPGAPSPADKEFVLRWYPPAAPGGPAALVPFRSAPLGLGPGEQADFTVEPPETREYTVGTFGDADSVLVVFEERDGVPRFLAGHDDGGTPDNAAVRVRLVKGRRYVVRVRLYSTWGSGETAVMCW
;
A
#
# COMPACT_ATOMS: atom_id res chain seq x y z
N MET A 1 -10.09 18.49 22.33
CA MET A 1 -10.28 17.03 22.40
C MET A 1 -8.99 16.38 21.92
N THR A 2 -8.39 15.56 22.75
CA THR A 2 -7.18 14.78 22.45
C THR A 2 -7.51 13.71 21.40
N ARG A 3 -6.75 13.67 20.30
CA ARG A 3 -7.02 12.82 19.13
C ARG A 3 -5.98 11.73 18.97
N ARG A 4 -6.42 10.52 18.65
CA ARG A 4 -5.55 9.39 18.31
C ARG A 4 -5.21 9.49 16.82
N LEU A 5 -3.93 9.45 16.48
CA LEU A 5 -3.47 9.61 15.10
C LEU A 5 -2.87 8.31 14.56
N CYS A 6 -2.88 8.17 13.23
CA CYS A 6 -2.18 7.09 12.53
C CYS A 6 -0.68 7.22 12.81
N SER A 7 -0.05 6.13 13.25
CA SER A 7 1.38 6.08 13.60
C SER A 7 2.10 5.10 12.68
N LEU A 8 2.31 5.47 11.42
CA LEU A 8 3.00 4.61 10.46
C LEU A 8 4.36 4.22 11.02
N PRO A 9 4.70 2.91 11.06
CA PRO A 9 6.06 2.50 11.34
C PRO A 9 6.97 3.08 10.27
N ARG A 10 8.18 3.48 10.68
CA ARG A 10 9.19 4.03 9.76
C ARG A 10 9.43 3.03 8.64
N GLN A 11 9.06 3.40 7.42
CA GLN A 11 9.44 2.64 6.24
C GLN A 11 10.92 2.91 5.92
N PRO A 12 11.70 1.88 5.53
CA PRO A 12 13.03 2.13 5.01
C PRO A 12 12.93 3.04 3.78
N ALA A 13 13.83 4.02 3.69
CA ALA A 13 13.90 4.85 2.51
C ALA A 13 14.27 3.96 1.30
N PRO A 14 13.61 4.15 0.15
CA PRO A 14 14.00 3.43 -1.06
C PRO A 14 15.44 3.79 -1.43
N SER A 15 16.21 2.81 -1.85
CA SER A 15 17.56 3.00 -2.40
C SER A 15 17.47 2.88 -3.91
N PHE A 16 17.66 3.98 -4.62
CA PHE A 16 17.71 3.99 -6.08
C PHE A 16 19.15 4.09 -6.58
N ALA A 17 19.38 3.61 -7.80
CA ALA A 17 20.66 3.80 -8.47
C ALA A 17 20.98 5.30 -8.61
N PRO A 18 22.26 5.72 -8.46
CA PRO A 18 22.64 7.10 -8.71
C PRO A 18 22.46 7.46 -10.19
N GLY A 19 22.14 8.72 -10.47
CA GLY A 19 22.09 9.24 -11.84
C GLY A 19 20.76 9.07 -12.59
N LEU A 20 19.69 8.61 -11.92
CA LEU A 20 18.35 8.64 -12.49
C LEU A 20 17.90 10.09 -12.74
N THR A 21 17.19 10.32 -13.85
CA THR A 21 16.52 11.60 -14.09
C THR A 21 15.40 11.84 -13.07
N ALA A 22 14.99 13.10 -12.90
CA ALA A 22 13.94 13.45 -11.95
C ALA A 22 12.61 12.76 -12.30
N GLU A 23 12.28 12.66 -13.59
CA GLU A 23 11.08 12.00 -14.09
C GLU A 23 11.08 10.50 -13.80
N ARG A 24 12.22 9.84 -14.05
CA ARG A 24 12.40 8.39 -13.81
C ARG A 24 12.31 8.07 -12.33
N LEU A 25 13.01 8.84 -11.49
CA LEU A 25 12.94 8.72 -10.03
C LEU A 25 11.51 8.95 -9.52
N GLY A 26 10.84 9.98 -10.03
CA GLY A 26 9.46 10.31 -9.67
C GLY A 26 8.49 9.18 -9.97
N ALA A 27 8.58 8.57 -11.16
CA ALA A 27 7.76 7.45 -11.55
C ALA A 27 7.94 6.22 -10.64
N LEU A 28 9.20 5.91 -10.30
CA LEU A 28 9.53 4.83 -9.35
C LEU A 28 9.01 5.12 -7.94
N LEU A 29 9.16 6.36 -7.46
CA LEU A 29 8.65 6.79 -6.15
C LEU A 29 7.13 6.63 -6.05
N ALA A 30 6.41 7.01 -7.10
CA ALA A 30 4.96 6.91 -7.18
C ALA A 30 4.47 5.45 -7.28
N GLY A 31 5.13 4.64 -8.12
CA GLY A 31 4.65 3.31 -8.51
C GLY A 31 5.10 2.16 -7.62
N ARG A 32 6.26 2.24 -6.96
CA ARG A 32 6.85 1.08 -6.26
C ARG A 32 5.98 0.49 -5.17
N ARG A 33 5.16 1.30 -4.49
CA ARG A 33 4.30 0.81 -3.41
C ARG A 33 3.00 0.22 -3.94
N MET A 34 2.63 0.53 -5.18
CA MET A 34 1.33 0.14 -5.73
C MET A 34 1.33 -1.34 -6.09
N TRP A 35 0.18 -2.00 -5.91
CA TRP A 35 -0.02 -3.37 -6.38
C TRP A 35 -0.13 -3.40 -7.91
N VAL A 36 0.17 -4.54 -8.54
CA VAL A 36 -0.27 -4.73 -9.92
C VAL A 36 -1.79 -4.90 -9.91
N ASN A 37 -2.48 -4.24 -10.84
CA ASN A 37 -3.93 -4.31 -10.94
C ASN A 37 -4.39 -5.77 -11.15
N GLY A 38 -5.58 -6.13 -10.68
CA GLY A 38 -6.08 -7.51 -10.72
C GLY A 38 -5.56 -8.41 -9.58
N THR A 39 -4.76 -7.89 -8.65
CA THR A 39 -4.25 -8.65 -7.49
C THR A 39 -5.40 -8.96 -6.53
N VAL A 40 -5.46 -10.21 -6.06
CA VAL A 40 -6.30 -10.62 -4.93
C VAL A 40 -5.44 -10.49 -3.68
N LEU A 41 -5.77 -9.52 -2.82
CA LEU A 41 -5.10 -9.28 -1.56
C LEU A 41 -5.78 -10.09 -0.47
N HIS A 42 -5.06 -11.07 0.07
CA HIS A 42 -5.55 -11.92 1.12
C HIS A 42 -5.27 -11.26 2.47
N TYR A 43 -6.28 -11.25 3.34
CA TYR A 43 -6.14 -10.76 4.70
C TYR A 43 -6.61 -11.78 5.72
N CYS A 44 -6.01 -11.73 6.91
CA CYS A 44 -6.46 -12.51 8.06
C CYS A 44 -6.43 -11.66 9.33
N PHE A 45 -7.26 -12.04 10.30
CA PHE A 45 -7.19 -11.51 11.66
C PHE A 45 -6.29 -12.41 12.52
N LEU A 46 -5.31 -11.82 13.20
CA LEU A 46 -4.41 -12.55 14.09
C LEU A 46 -5.09 -12.81 15.44
N ASP A 47 -5.35 -14.07 15.75
CA ASP A 47 -6.07 -14.47 16.96
C ASP A 47 -5.52 -15.73 17.67
N ALA A 48 -4.36 -16.22 17.25
CA ALA A 48 -3.72 -17.34 17.93
C ALA A 48 -3.27 -16.94 19.34
N ARG A 49 -3.21 -17.91 20.27
CA ARG A 49 -2.73 -17.65 21.65
C ARG A 49 -1.29 -17.14 21.72
N THR A 50 -0.51 -17.37 20.65
CA THR A 50 0.87 -16.88 20.49
C THR A 50 0.93 -15.45 19.97
N ASP A 51 -0.15 -14.92 19.40
CA ASP A 51 -0.23 -13.58 18.81
C ASP A 51 -0.33 -12.53 19.91
N ALA A 52 0.82 -12.13 20.43
CA ALA A 52 0.93 -11.15 21.48
C ALA A 52 2.25 -10.42 21.40
N SER A 53 2.23 -9.15 21.79
CA SER A 53 3.44 -8.41 22.11
C SER A 53 3.85 -8.70 23.54
N VAL A 54 5.15 -8.72 23.80
CA VAL A 54 5.70 -8.70 25.16
C VAL A 54 6.18 -7.28 25.42
N VAL A 55 5.48 -6.56 26.29
CA VAL A 55 5.76 -5.15 26.58
C VAL A 55 6.24 -4.98 28.02
N PRO A 56 7.25 -4.14 28.29
CA PRO A 56 7.65 -3.83 29.65
C PRO A 56 6.55 -3.03 30.36
N VAL A 57 6.31 -3.36 31.62
CA VAL A 57 5.43 -2.60 32.49
C VAL A 57 6.26 -1.49 33.14
N PRO A 58 5.96 -0.21 32.87
CA PRO A 58 6.76 0.91 33.36
C PRO A 58 6.95 0.87 34.88
N GLY A 59 8.20 1.06 35.34
CA GLY A 59 8.54 1.17 36.77
C GLY A 59 8.56 -0.15 37.56
N THR A 60 8.26 -1.30 36.94
CA THR A 60 8.19 -2.59 37.66
C THR A 60 9.26 -3.60 37.24
N GLY A 61 9.86 -3.43 36.05
CA GLY A 61 10.76 -4.42 35.46
C GLY A 61 10.06 -5.69 34.94
N GLU A 62 8.73 -5.79 35.12
CA GLU A 62 7.93 -6.91 34.66
C GLU A 62 7.62 -6.80 33.16
N LEU A 63 7.39 -7.96 32.53
CA LEU A 63 6.92 -8.05 31.15
C LEU A 63 5.46 -8.48 31.12
N ARG A 64 4.64 -7.74 30.39
CA ARG A 64 3.23 -8.07 30.16
C ARG A 64 3.04 -8.59 28.74
N ARG A 65 2.32 -9.71 28.59
CA ARG A 65 1.81 -10.14 27.28
C ARG A 65 0.54 -9.39 26.95
N VAL A 66 0.49 -8.78 25.76
CA VAL A 66 -0.68 -8.07 25.25
C VAL A 66 -1.12 -8.73 23.94
N PRO A 67 -2.30 -9.37 23.91
CA PRO A 67 -2.77 -10.10 22.74
C PRO A 67 -3.07 -9.15 21.57
N TRP A 68 -3.01 -9.68 20.35
CA TRP A 68 -3.39 -8.96 19.14
C TRP A 68 -4.82 -9.26 18.68
N ALA A 69 -5.48 -10.24 19.29
CA ALA A 69 -6.84 -10.63 18.92
C ALA A 69 -7.83 -9.49 19.19
N GLY A 70 -8.61 -9.13 18.16
CA GLY A 70 -9.78 -8.27 18.30
C GLY A 70 -11.08 -9.07 18.40
N GLY A 71 -12.11 -8.45 18.94
CA GLY A 71 -13.46 -9.01 18.99
C GLY A 71 -14.15 -9.02 17.63
N GLU A 72 -15.18 -9.86 17.47
CA GLU A 72 -15.87 -10.05 16.18
C GLU A 72 -16.47 -8.76 15.63
N GLU A 73 -17.04 -7.90 16.48
CA GLU A 73 -17.59 -6.60 16.07
C GLU A 73 -16.53 -5.70 15.43
N GLN A 74 -15.28 -5.73 15.93
CA GLN A 74 -14.18 -4.96 15.34
C GLN A 74 -13.78 -5.55 13.98
N ARG A 75 -13.76 -6.87 13.85
CA ARG A 75 -13.48 -7.58 12.58
C ARG A 75 -14.55 -7.25 11.54
N ASP A 76 -15.82 -7.19 11.93
CA ASP A 76 -16.93 -6.82 11.05
C ASP A 76 -16.84 -5.39 10.54
N VAL A 77 -16.40 -4.44 11.38
CA VAL A 77 -16.11 -3.07 10.91
C VAL A 77 -15.03 -3.09 9.84
N VAL A 78 -13.95 -3.86 10.04
CA VAL A 78 -12.85 -4.01 9.06
C VAL A 78 -13.34 -4.62 7.75
N ARG A 79 -14.09 -5.74 7.81
CA ARG A 79 -14.71 -6.36 6.63
C ARG A 79 -15.60 -5.37 5.86
N GLY A 80 -16.43 -4.63 6.59
CA GLY A 80 -17.32 -3.63 6.00
C GLY A 80 -16.58 -2.46 5.34
N CYS A 81 -15.38 -2.11 5.80
CA CYS A 81 -14.55 -1.07 5.16
C CYS A 81 -13.80 -1.60 3.94
N PHE A 82 -13.34 -2.86 3.97
CA PHE A 82 -12.82 -3.52 2.75
C PHE A 82 -13.90 -3.60 1.66
N ALA A 83 -15.13 -3.96 2.04
CA ALA A 83 -16.26 -3.99 1.13
C ALA A 83 -16.60 -2.60 0.55
N GLU A 84 -16.44 -1.52 1.33
CA GLU A 84 -16.66 -0.15 0.85
C GLU A 84 -15.64 0.23 -0.24
N TRP A 85 -14.35 -0.01 -0.01
CA TRP A 85 -13.31 0.22 -1.02
C TRP A 85 -13.50 -0.67 -2.25
N GLN A 86 -13.80 -1.95 -2.06
CA GLN A 86 -14.08 -2.89 -3.15
C GLN A 86 -15.33 -2.51 -3.95
N GLY A 87 -16.33 -1.92 -3.30
CA GLY A 87 -17.58 -1.45 -3.92
C GLY A 87 -17.39 -0.31 -4.94
N LEU A 88 -16.21 0.32 -4.98
CA LEU A 88 -15.84 1.27 -6.04
C LEU A 88 -15.61 0.59 -7.40
N GLY A 89 -15.47 -0.74 -7.45
CA GLY A 89 -15.15 -1.48 -8.66
C GLY A 89 -13.66 -1.38 -9.05
N ILE A 90 -12.78 -1.09 -8.09
CA ILE A 90 -11.33 -1.11 -8.29
C ILE A 90 -10.86 -2.51 -8.73
N GLY A 91 -9.79 -2.57 -9.51
CA GLY A 91 -9.29 -3.84 -10.05
C GLY A 91 -8.50 -4.70 -9.07
N VAL A 92 -8.23 -4.23 -7.84
CA VAL A 92 -7.74 -5.10 -6.74
C VAL A 92 -8.92 -5.61 -5.92
N THR A 93 -8.85 -6.84 -5.42
CA THR A 93 -9.90 -7.44 -4.59
C THR A 93 -9.35 -7.88 -3.25
N PHE A 94 -10.22 -7.97 -2.24
CA PHE A 94 -9.85 -8.40 -0.90
C PHE A 94 -10.50 -9.75 -0.59
N ALA A 95 -9.73 -10.69 -0.05
CA ALA A 95 -10.21 -12.00 0.33
C ALA A 95 -9.78 -12.33 1.77
N GLU A 96 -10.74 -12.63 2.64
CA GLU A 96 -10.41 -13.13 3.97
C GLU A 96 -9.96 -14.59 3.88
N VAL A 97 -8.85 -14.92 4.54
CA VAL A 97 -8.31 -16.28 4.64
C VAL A 97 -8.12 -16.67 6.11
N GLY A 98 -8.31 -17.96 6.41
CA GLY A 98 -8.13 -18.49 7.76
C GLY A 98 -6.67 -18.78 8.13
N ASP A 99 -5.79 -18.94 7.14
CA ASP A 99 -4.37 -19.18 7.35
C ASP A 99 -3.55 -17.91 7.07
N ARG A 100 -2.84 -17.42 8.10
CA ARG A 100 -1.92 -16.27 7.98
C ARG A 100 -0.83 -16.47 6.94
N HIS A 101 -0.48 -17.72 6.66
CA HIS A 101 0.54 -18.07 5.68
C HIS A 101 0.05 -17.83 4.25
N GLU A 102 -1.25 -17.67 4.04
CA GLU A 102 -1.86 -17.27 2.78
C GLU A 102 -2.17 -15.77 2.71
N ALA A 103 -1.92 -15.00 3.78
CA ALA A 103 -2.32 -13.60 3.89
C ALA A 103 -1.16 -12.62 3.64
N GLU A 104 -1.30 -11.74 2.66
CA GLU A 104 -0.44 -10.55 2.52
C GLU A 104 -0.68 -9.58 3.68
N LEU A 105 -1.94 -9.45 4.13
CA LEU A 105 -2.36 -8.52 5.17
C LEU A 105 -2.71 -9.25 6.48
N ARG A 106 -2.02 -8.92 7.56
CA ARG A 106 -2.16 -9.59 8.87
C ARG A 106 -2.57 -8.55 9.91
N ILE A 107 -3.83 -8.60 10.32
CA ILE A 107 -4.49 -7.54 11.08
C ILE A 107 -4.56 -7.89 12.56
N GLY A 108 -4.06 -6.99 13.41
CA GLY A 108 -4.17 -7.07 14.87
C GLY A 108 -4.92 -5.88 15.48
N PHE A 109 -5.28 -6.01 16.76
CA PHE A 109 -6.06 -5.04 17.53
C PHE A 109 -5.39 -4.73 18.87
N GLN A 110 -4.06 -4.63 18.89
CA GLN A 110 -3.33 -4.39 20.13
C GLN A 110 -3.60 -2.97 20.63
N ALA A 111 -4.40 -2.86 21.69
CA ALA A 111 -4.70 -1.59 22.34
C ALA A 111 -3.42 -0.86 22.80
N GLY A 112 -3.35 0.44 22.53
CA GLY A 112 -2.23 1.31 22.91
C GLY A 112 -0.98 1.19 22.02
N ALA A 113 -1.00 0.35 20.97
CA ALA A 113 0.11 0.23 20.02
C ALA A 113 -0.02 1.15 18.79
N GLY A 114 -0.91 2.15 18.86
CA GLY A 114 -1.27 3.01 17.72
C GLY A 114 -2.10 2.27 16.66
N SER A 115 -2.69 3.01 15.73
CA SER A 115 -3.29 2.44 14.52
C SER A 115 -2.40 2.74 13.32
N TRP A 116 -2.11 1.73 12.52
CA TRP A 116 -1.20 1.83 11.37
C TRP A 116 -1.39 0.67 10.40
N SER A 117 -0.90 0.84 9.18
CA SER A 117 -0.80 -0.21 8.17
C SER A 117 0.50 -0.05 7.38
N ALA A 118 1.04 -1.16 6.90
CA ALA A 118 2.01 -1.14 5.81
C ALA A 118 1.39 -0.47 4.58
N VAL A 119 2.23 0.22 3.78
CA VAL A 119 1.78 0.98 2.61
C VAL A 119 1.95 0.13 1.35
N GLY A 120 0.84 -0.33 0.78
CA GLY A 120 0.84 -1.13 -0.44
C GLY A 120 1.76 -2.37 -0.33
N ARG A 121 2.61 -2.56 -1.34
CA ARG A 121 3.55 -3.69 -1.44
C ARG A 121 4.61 -3.75 -0.35
N ASP A 122 4.78 -2.69 0.45
CA ASP A 122 5.67 -2.75 1.62
C ASP A 122 5.23 -3.85 2.61
N ALA A 123 3.95 -4.25 2.59
CA ALA A 123 3.41 -5.37 3.35
C ALA A 123 4.13 -6.71 3.06
N LEU A 124 4.70 -6.88 1.86
CA LEU A 124 5.40 -8.09 1.44
C LEU A 124 6.77 -8.27 2.14
N SER A 125 7.34 -7.18 2.65
CA SER A 125 8.62 -7.19 3.38
C SER A 125 8.47 -7.50 4.87
N VAL A 126 7.23 -7.50 5.38
CA VAL A 126 6.95 -7.75 6.79
C VAL A 126 6.97 -9.25 7.09
N GLY A 127 7.59 -9.64 8.21
CA GLY A 127 7.67 -11.04 8.63
C GLY A 127 6.29 -11.72 8.71
N ARG A 128 6.23 -13.00 8.36
CA ARG A 128 4.96 -13.77 8.30
C ARG A 128 4.27 -13.93 9.66
N GLY A 129 5.02 -13.82 10.76
CA GLY A 129 4.50 -13.84 12.13
C GLY A 129 4.13 -12.47 12.67
N GLU A 130 4.35 -11.41 11.90
CA GLU A 130 4.15 -10.02 12.32
C GLU A 130 2.89 -9.43 11.70
N ARG A 131 2.31 -8.44 12.38
CA ARG A 131 1.20 -7.64 11.87
C ARG A 131 1.68 -6.79 10.68
N THR A 132 0.85 -6.67 9.66
CA THR A 132 0.99 -5.62 8.64
C THR A 132 0.06 -4.45 8.88
N MET A 133 -0.92 -4.63 9.77
CA MET A 133 -1.87 -3.60 10.17
C MET A 133 -2.24 -3.80 11.64
N ASN A 134 -2.39 -2.70 12.37
CA ASN A 134 -2.88 -2.71 13.73
C ASN A 134 -3.96 -1.65 13.94
N PHE A 135 -4.98 -1.98 14.72
CA PHE A 135 -5.91 -1.01 15.31
C PHE A 135 -5.62 -0.88 16.80
N GLY A 136 -5.19 0.32 17.21
CA GLY A 136 -4.72 0.61 18.57
C GLY A 136 -5.82 0.92 19.57
N TRP A 137 -7.06 0.94 19.13
CA TRP A 137 -8.22 1.31 19.94
C TRP A 137 -9.50 0.70 19.36
N ASP A 138 -10.62 0.91 20.04
CA ASP A 138 -11.90 0.35 19.65
C ASP A 138 -12.47 1.03 18.39
N VAL A 139 -12.42 0.31 17.26
CA VAL A 139 -12.95 0.76 15.96
C VAL A 139 -14.47 0.67 15.84
N THR A 140 -15.16 0.08 16.82
CA THR A 140 -16.64 0.05 16.86
C THR A 140 -17.23 1.36 17.40
N ALA A 141 -16.41 2.19 18.06
CA ALA A 141 -16.86 3.45 18.62
C ALA A 141 -17.31 4.43 17.52
N PRO A 142 -18.32 5.28 17.78
CA PRO A 142 -18.80 6.26 16.81
C PRO A 142 -17.68 7.13 16.24
N GLY A 143 -17.59 7.22 14.92
CA GLY A 143 -16.57 8.00 14.20
C GLY A 143 -15.26 7.23 13.92
N GLU A 144 -15.03 6.07 14.52
CA GLU A 144 -13.75 5.33 14.35
C GLU A 144 -13.69 4.49 13.06
N ARG A 145 -14.81 4.34 12.34
CA ARG A 145 -14.82 3.76 10.98
C ARG A 145 -13.83 4.48 10.05
N GLY A 146 -13.66 5.79 10.20
CA GLY A 146 -12.70 6.56 9.41
C GLY A 146 -11.26 6.12 9.61
N THR A 147 -10.89 5.69 10.83
CA THR A 147 -9.58 5.10 11.12
C THR A 147 -9.36 3.84 10.28
N VAL A 148 -10.37 2.98 10.16
CA VAL A 148 -10.30 1.74 9.37
C VAL A 148 -10.19 2.03 7.88
N LEU A 149 -10.99 2.95 7.36
CA LEU A 149 -10.93 3.38 5.95
C LEU A 149 -9.56 3.97 5.61
N HIS A 150 -8.98 4.76 6.51
CA HIS A 150 -7.62 5.31 6.40
C HIS A 150 -6.55 4.21 6.35
N GLN A 151 -6.61 3.21 7.24
CA GLN A 151 -5.65 2.11 7.22
C GLN A 151 -5.74 1.27 5.94
N ILE A 152 -6.95 1.08 5.41
CA ILE A 152 -7.12 0.40 4.11
C ILE A 152 -6.64 1.29 2.94
N GLY A 153 -6.75 2.62 3.07
CA GLY A 153 -6.11 3.56 2.14
C GLY A 153 -4.60 3.32 2.03
N HIS A 154 -3.91 3.12 3.15
CA HIS A 154 -2.50 2.72 3.14
C HIS A 154 -2.27 1.38 2.44
N VAL A 155 -3.11 0.36 2.67
CA VAL A 155 -3.05 -0.91 1.93
C VAL A 155 -3.15 -0.69 0.42
N LEU A 156 -3.94 0.28 -0.02
CA LEU A 156 -4.06 0.65 -1.44
C LEU A 156 -2.89 1.51 -1.95
N GLY A 157 -1.94 1.87 -1.09
CA GLY A 157 -0.75 2.65 -1.44
C GLY A 157 -0.92 4.16 -1.25
N MET A 158 -1.96 4.60 -0.55
CA MET A 158 -2.12 6.00 -0.19
C MET A 158 -1.19 6.37 0.97
N VAL A 159 -0.72 7.61 0.97
CA VAL A 159 0.12 8.20 2.03
C VAL A 159 -0.62 9.36 2.67
N HIS A 160 -0.11 9.90 3.76
CA HIS A 160 -0.78 11.03 4.42
C HIS A 160 -0.83 12.26 3.51
N GLU A 161 -2.04 12.76 3.27
CA GLU A 161 -2.29 13.87 2.36
C GLU A 161 -1.65 15.17 2.90
N HIS A 162 -1.65 15.38 4.23
CA HIS A 162 -1.12 16.63 4.83
C HIS A 162 0.39 16.78 4.69
N GLN A 163 1.09 15.72 4.31
CA GLN A 163 2.52 15.74 4.01
C GLN A 163 2.79 16.10 2.54
N SER A 164 1.75 16.24 1.71
CA SER A 164 1.86 16.66 0.31
C SER A 164 2.52 18.05 0.22
N PRO A 165 3.51 18.26 -0.66
CA PRO A 165 4.10 19.58 -0.86
C PRO A 165 3.08 20.60 -1.41
N PHE A 166 1.98 20.12 -2.00
CA PHE A 166 0.88 20.96 -2.48
C PHE A 166 -0.08 21.41 -1.37
N ALA A 167 0.04 20.87 -0.15
CA ALA A 167 -0.77 21.27 1.00
C ALA A 167 -0.49 22.71 1.44
N GLY A 168 0.73 23.20 1.20
CA GLY A 168 1.15 24.54 1.60
C GLY A 168 1.04 24.78 3.11
N LEU A 169 1.02 23.71 3.92
CA LEU A 169 0.89 23.78 5.36
C LEU A 169 2.23 24.18 5.97
N HIS A 170 2.26 25.36 6.58
CA HIS A 170 3.35 25.78 7.44
C HIS A 170 2.98 25.44 8.88
N TRP A 171 3.69 24.47 9.45
CA TRP A 171 3.48 24.01 10.82
C TRP A 171 4.20 24.89 11.83
N ASP A 172 3.66 24.98 13.05
CA ASP A 172 4.46 25.30 14.24
C ASP A 172 5.06 24.00 14.76
N ASP A 173 6.26 23.67 14.28
CA ASP A 173 6.92 22.40 14.55
C ASP A 173 7.02 22.08 16.06
N GLU A 174 7.37 23.06 16.90
CA GLU A 174 7.50 22.86 18.34
C GLU A 174 6.13 22.64 19.01
N ALA A 175 5.08 23.36 18.57
CA ALA A 175 3.72 23.10 19.05
C ALA A 175 3.25 21.70 18.65
N VAL A 176 3.54 21.25 17.42
CA VAL A 176 3.22 19.90 16.94
C VAL A 176 3.97 18.84 17.76
N TYR A 177 5.27 19.03 18.03
CA TYR A 177 6.03 18.14 18.88
C TYR A 177 5.49 18.07 20.31
N ALA A 178 5.17 19.22 20.90
CA ALA A 178 4.65 19.29 22.27
C ALA A 178 3.27 18.61 22.40
N GLU A 179 2.36 18.88 21.46
CA GLU A 179 1.02 18.27 21.43
C GLU A 179 1.11 16.74 21.31
N LEU A 180 1.93 16.25 20.38
CA LEU A 180 2.00 14.81 20.07
C LEU A 180 2.85 14.00 21.05
N ALA A 181 3.73 14.65 21.81
CA ALA A 181 4.40 14.04 22.97
C ALA A 181 3.43 13.79 24.14
N GLY A 182 2.29 14.50 24.18
CA GLY A 182 1.24 14.33 25.17
C GLY A 182 0.30 13.14 24.90
N PRO A 183 -0.63 12.85 25.83
CA PRO A 183 -1.70 11.88 25.60
C PRO A 183 -2.59 12.31 24.43
N PRO A 184 -3.13 11.36 23.64
CA PRO A 184 -3.04 9.91 23.81
C PRO A 184 -1.90 9.27 23.00
N ASN A 185 -1.09 10.08 22.30
CA ASN A 185 -0.14 9.59 21.30
C ASN A 185 1.22 9.23 21.92
N PHE A 186 1.75 10.08 22.81
CA PHE A 186 3.06 9.89 23.44
C PHE A 186 4.19 9.66 22.43
N TRP A 187 4.14 10.37 21.30
CA TRP A 187 5.09 10.20 20.21
C TRP A 187 6.44 10.84 20.52
N SER A 188 7.49 10.17 20.08
CA SER A 188 8.81 10.78 20.01
C SER A 188 8.84 11.87 18.93
N ARG A 189 9.80 12.78 19.00
CA ARG A 189 10.02 13.77 17.92
C ARG A 189 10.29 13.09 16.57
N GLU A 190 10.97 11.93 16.55
CA GLU A 190 11.17 11.18 15.30
C GLU A 190 9.83 10.69 14.72
N THR A 191 8.97 10.06 15.54
CA THR A 191 7.66 9.58 15.11
C THR A 191 6.78 10.72 14.57
N THR A 192 6.76 11.85 15.28
CA THR A 192 6.05 13.06 14.85
C THR A 192 6.60 13.63 13.54
N TYR A 193 7.91 13.69 13.40
CA TYR A 193 8.52 14.15 12.14
C TYR A 193 8.11 13.24 10.98
N THR A 194 8.26 11.93 11.12
CA THR A 194 7.94 10.97 10.04
C THR A 194 6.48 11.03 9.60
N ASN A 195 5.54 11.16 10.54
CA ASN A 195 4.11 11.06 10.28
C ASN A 195 3.42 12.40 10.00
N VAL A 196 4.04 13.53 10.39
CA VAL A 196 3.39 14.86 10.31
C VAL A 196 4.25 15.86 9.57
N LEU A 197 5.48 16.10 10.03
CA LEU A 197 6.27 17.26 9.59
C LEU A 197 7.14 16.99 8.35
N ARG A 198 7.47 15.73 8.06
CA ARG A 198 8.28 15.37 6.90
C ARG A 198 7.47 15.65 5.63
N PRO A 199 7.90 16.57 4.75
CA PRO A 199 7.26 16.73 3.44
C PRO A 199 7.54 15.51 2.57
N LEU A 200 6.52 15.08 1.83
CA LEU A 200 6.68 14.06 0.79
C LEU A 200 7.33 14.67 -0.45
N ASP A 201 7.98 13.81 -1.24
CA ASP A 201 8.31 14.16 -2.61
C ASP A 201 7.02 14.40 -3.41
N ALA A 202 7.03 15.34 -4.36
CA ALA A 202 5.84 15.67 -5.14
C ALA A 202 5.31 14.47 -5.95
N CYS A 203 6.20 13.58 -6.42
CA CYS A 203 5.82 12.35 -7.09
C CYS A 203 5.33 11.28 -6.11
N GLU A 204 5.78 11.32 -4.85
CA GLU A 204 5.30 10.43 -3.78
C GLU A 204 3.87 10.79 -3.34
N ALA A 205 3.48 12.07 -3.38
CA ALA A 205 2.17 12.55 -2.93
C ALA A 205 0.98 12.05 -3.79
N GLY A 206 1.22 11.63 -5.04
CA GLY A 206 0.19 10.99 -5.87
C GLY A 206 -0.84 11.93 -6.52
N GLY A 207 -0.76 13.23 -6.27
CA GLY A 207 -1.59 14.28 -6.87
C GLY A 207 -0.90 15.65 -6.84
N SER A 208 -1.39 16.59 -7.65
CA SER A 208 -0.87 17.97 -7.74
C SER A 208 -1.73 19.00 -7.00
N VAL A 209 -2.80 18.55 -6.33
CA VAL A 209 -3.77 19.39 -5.62
C VAL A 209 -4.00 18.78 -4.25
N TRP A 210 -3.87 19.62 -3.23
CA TRP A 210 -4.15 19.27 -1.84
C TRP A 210 -5.64 19.06 -1.60
N ASP A 211 -6.00 17.90 -1.00
CA ASP A 211 -7.35 17.59 -0.57
C ASP A 211 -7.49 17.56 0.97
N PRO A 212 -7.96 18.66 1.60
CA PRO A 212 -8.19 18.70 3.05
C PRO A 212 -9.33 17.79 3.52
N GLN A 213 -10.14 17.25 2.61
CA GLN A 213 -11.24 16.32 2.91
C GLN A 213 -10.83 14.85 2.73
N SER A 214 -9.61 14.57 2.28
CA SER A 214 -9.11 13.21 2.12
C SER A 214 -9.20 12.43 3.43
N VAL A 215 -9.57 11.16 3.33
CA VAL A 215 -9.50 10.21 4.44
C VAL A 215 -8.07 10.06 4.96
N MET A 216 -7.06 10.38 4.14
CA MET A 216 -5.64 10.32 4.47
C MET A 216 -5.10 11.57 5.17
N THR A 217 -5.90 12.63 5.30
CA THR A 217 -5.55 13.79 6.13
C THR A 217 -5.71 13.42 7.60
N LEU A 218 -4.69 13.71 8.43
CA LEU A 218 -4.85 13.56 9.88
C LEU A 218 -5.59 14.77 10.50
N PRO A 219 -6.45 14.54 11.51
CA PRO A 219 -7.20 15.63 12.14
C PRO A 219 -6.35 16.41 13.16
N PHE A 220 -5.95 17.64 12.84
CA PHE A 220 -5.15 18.50 13.73
C PHE A 220 -5.96 19.59 14.46
N GLY A 221 -5.58 19.88 15.70
CA GLY A 221 -6.21 20.93 16.50
C GLY A 221 -5.85 22.34 16.04
N PRO A 222 -6.51 23.38 16.57
CA PRO A 222 -6.10 24.76 16.31
C PRO A 222 -4.71 25.04 16.88
N GLY A 223 -4.01 26.03 16.32
CA GLY A 223 -2.72 26.51 16.83
C GLY A 223 -1.51 25.66 16.43
N LEU A 224 -1.70 24.59 15.63
CA LEU A 224 -0.61 23.78 15.10
C LEU A 224 -0.16 24.22 13.70
N VAL A 225 -1.06 24.85 12.94
CA VAL A 225 -0.79 25.34 11.59
C VAL A 225 -0.70 26.87 11.65
N LEU A 226 0.42 27.42 11.18
CA LEU A 226 0.66 28.86 11.07
C LEU A 226 0.03 29.43 9.79
N GLU A 227 0.16 28.71 8.67
CA GLU A 227 -0.37 29.09 7.37
C GLU A 227 -0.84 27.86 6.56
N PRO A 228 -1.83 28.02 5.66
CA PRO A 228 -2.63 29.24 5.42
C PRO A 228 -3.63 29.53 6.55
N GLU A 229 -4.10 30.78 6.62
CA GLU A 229 -5.00 31.28 7.69
C GLU A 229 -6.24 30.40 7.88
N GLN A 230 -6.80 29.89 6.77
CA GLN A 230 -7.97 29.01 6.78
C GLN A 230 -7.78 27.72 7.59
N TYR A 231 -6.54 27.25 7.80
CA TYR A 231 -6.23 26.03 8.56
C TYR A 231 -5.68 26.29 9.97
N ARG A 232 -5.55 27.56 10.40
CA ARG A 232 -5.17 27.90 11.79
C ARG A 232 -6.15 27.33 12.83
N GLY A 233 -7.41 27.14 12.44
CA GLY A 233 -8.46 26.48 13.25
C GLY A 233 -8.35 24.95 13.35
N GLY A 234 -7.35 24.36 12.70
CA GLY A 234 -7.08 22.93 12.63
C GLY A 234 -7.69 22.24 11.40
N LEU A 235 -7.27 20.99 11.15
CA LEU A 235 -7.80 20.12 10.10
C LEU A 235 -8.89 19.20 10.67
N ARG A 236 -10.00 19.08 9.95
CA ARG A 236 -11.19 18.30 10.37
C ARG A 236 -11.74 17.49 9.18
N PRO A 237 -11.00 16.51 8.67
CA PRO A 237 -11.50 15.63 7.62
C PRO A 237 -12.73 14.83 8.13
N PRO A 238 -13.66 14.46 7.24
CA PRO A 238 -14.92 13.80 7.61
C PRO A 238 -14.76 12.34 8.05
N GLY A 239 -13.60 11.72 7.79
CA GLY A 239 -13.36 10.30 8.09
C GLY A 239 -14.00 9.34 7.09
N ALA A 240 -14.17 9.77 5.84
CA ALA A 240 -14.63 8.94 4.73
C ALA A 240 -13.83 9.28 3.45
N PRO A 241 -13.63 8.34 2.50
CA PRO A 241 -12.93 8.60 1.25
C PRO A 241 -13.58 9.75 0.46
N SER A 242 -12.78 10.76 0.15
CA SER A 242 -13.18 11.89 -0.69
C SER A 242 -13.34 11.47 -2.16
N PRO A 243 -13.88 12.34 -3.03
CA PRO A 243 -13.84 12.10 -4.47
C PRO A 243 -12.41 11.92 -5.02
N ALA A 244 -11.44 12.68 -4.52
CA ALA A 244 -10.04 12.59 -4.95
C ALA A 244 -9.40 11.27 -4.50
N ASP A 245 -9.70 10.80 -3.29
CA ASP A 245 -9.25 9.49 -2.80
C ASP A 245 -9.74 8.36 -3.72
N LYS A 246 -11.02 8.43 -4.12
CA LYS A 246 -11.64 7.43 -5.01
C LYS A 246 -11.04 7.48 -6.41
N GLU A 247 -10.80 8.68 -6.95
CA GLU A 247 -10.14 8.85 -8.25
C GLU A 247 -8.71 8.31 -8.23
N PHE A 248 -7.95 8.59 -7.16
CA PHE A 248 -6.60 8.08 -6.98
C PHE A 248 -6.55 6.55 -7.09
N VAL A 249 -7.40 5.85 -6.33
CA VAL A 249 -7.41 4.38 -6.36
C VAL A 249 -7.92 3.82 -7.69
N LEU A 250 -8.90 4.46 -8.34
CA LEU A 250 -9.42 4.03 -9.64
C LEU A 250 -8.39 4.24 -10.77
N ARG A 251 -7.54 5.26 -10.66
CA ARG A 251 -6.45 5.49 -11.62
C ARG A 251 -5.38 4.40 -11.53
N TRP A 252 -5.00 4.01 -10.31
CA TRP A 252 -3.98 2.98 -10.10
C TRP A 252 -4.51 1.56 -10.28
N TYR A 253 -5.78 1.34 -9.94
CA TYR A 253 -6.47 0.06 -10.00
C TYR A 253 -7.77 0.17 -10.80
N PRO A 254 -7.69 0.40 -12.12
CA PRO A 254 -8.88 0.52 -12.95
C PRO A 254 -9.68 -0.78 -12.95
N PRO A 255 -11.01 -0.72 -13.15
CA PRO A 255 -11.85 -1.90 -13.28
C PRO A 255 -11.31 -2.86 -14.34
N ALA A 256 -11.55 -4.16 -14.16
CA ALA A 256 -11.09 -5.18 -15.09
C ALA A 256 -11.62 -4.92 -16.52
N ALA A 257 -10.75 -5.06 -17.52
CA ALA A 257 -11.12 -4.84 -18.91
C ALA A 257 -12.10 -5.93 -19.41
N PRO A 258 -13.16 -5.58 -20.18
CA PRO A 258 -14.17 -6.55 -20.63
C PRO A 258 -13.64 -7.69 -21.52
N GLY A 259 -12.53 -7.46 -22.22
CA GLY A 259 -11.96 -8.40 -23.21
C GLY A 259 -11.05 -9.49 -22.62
N GLY A 260 -10.71 -9.41 -21.33
CA GLY A 260 -9.73 -10.28 -20.70
C GLY A 260 -8.29 -10.08 -21.23
N PRO A 261 -7.30 -10.77 -20.62
CA PRO A 261 -5.91 -10.61 -21.01
C PRO A 261 -5.58 -11.31 -22.34
N ALA A 262 -4.71 -10.71 -23.15
CA ALA A 262 -4.23 -11.29 -24.40
C ALA A 262 -3.34 -12.53 -24.14
N ALA A 263 -3.23 -13.47 -25.08
CA ALA A 263 -2.34 -14.61 -24.92
C ALA A 263 -0.86 -14.21 -25.15
N LEU A 264 0.01 -14.50 -24.18
CA LEU A 264 1.46 -14.44 -24.32
C LEU A 264 1.96 -15.84 -24.71
N VAL A 265 2.02 -16.06 -26.02
CA VAL A 265 2.45 -17.35 -26.60
C VAL A 265 3.94 -17.57 -26.29
N PRO A 266 4.33 -18.70 -25.66
CA PRO A 266 5.73 -18.97 -25.40
C PRO A 266 6.60 -18.88 -26.66
N PHE A 267 7.79 -18.31 -26.50
CA PHE A 267 8.74 -17.95 -27.56
C PHE A 267 8.26 -16.90 -28.56
N ARG A 268 7.24 -16.10 -28.23
CA ARG A 268 6.85 -14.91 -29.00
C ARG A 268 6.82 -13.69 -28.09
N SER A 269 7.52 -12.63 -28.47
CA SER A 269 7.45 -11.35 -27.78
C SER A 269 6.12 -10.65 -28.08
N ALA A 270 5.52 -10.04 -27.07
CA ALA A 270 4.39 -9.15 -27.20
C ALA A 270 4.84 -7.70 -26.90
N PRO A 271 4.61 -6.74 -27.79
CA PRO A 271 4.97 -5.34 -27.54
C PRO A 271 4.14 -4.77 -26.38
N LEU A 272 4.78 -3.92 -25.58
CA LEU A 272 4.17 -3.18 -24.48
C LEU A 272 4.05 -1.71 -24.92
N GLY A 273 2.85 -1.29 -25.32
CA GLY A 273 2.53 0.10 -25.65
C GLY A 273 2.06 0.87 -24.42
N LEU A 274 2.81 0.80 -23.32
CA LEU A 274 2.41 1.33 -22.01
C LEU A 274 3.03 2.71 -21.75
N GLY A 275 2.24 3.59 -21.14
CA GLY A 275 2.69 4.81 -20.48
C GLY A 275 3.01 4.63 -19.00
N PRO A 276 3.54 5.66 -18.32
CA PRO A 276 3.83 5.63 -16.88
C PRO A 276 2.61 5.23 -16.03
N GLY A 277 2.77 4.21 -15.21
CA GLY A 277 1.73 3.67 -14.34
C GLY A 277 0.73 2.73 -15.03
N GLU A 278 0.74 2.64 -16.36
CA GLU A 278 -0.12 1.73 -17.11
C GLU A 278 0.34 0.28 -16.98
N GLN A 279 -0.59 -0.64 -17.25
CA GLN A 279 -0.37 -2.07 -17.09
C GLN A 279 -0.91 -2.84 -18.29
N ALA A 280 -0.18 -3.90 -18.68
CA ALA A 280 -0.64 -4.92 -19.59
C ALA A 280 -0.75 -6.27 -18.88
N ASP A 281 -1.83 -6.98 -19.16
CA ASP A 281 -2.11 -8.32 -18.65
C ASP A 281 -2.07 -9.33 -19.80
N PHE A 282 -1.47 -10.49 -19.54
CA PHE A 282 -1.41 -11.59 -20.49
C PHE A 282 -1.75 -12.92 -19.84
N THR A 283 -2.27 -13.86 -20.61
CA THR A 283 -2.41 -15.27 -20.21
C THR A 283 -1.31 -16.13 -20.81
N VAL A 284 -0.82 -17.10 -20.04
CA VAL A 284 0.14 -18.11 -20.50
C VAL A 284 -0.40 -19.49 -20.20
N GLU A 285 -0.49 -20.33 -21.23
CA GLU A 285 -0.75 -21.76 -21.11
C GLU A 285 0.48 -22.50 -21.68
N PRO A 286 1.35 -23.07 -20.83
CA PRO A 286 2.61 -23.65 -21.28
C PRO A 286 2.36 -24.96 -22.05
N PRO A 287 3.00 -25.17 -23.22
CA PRO A 287 2.84 -26.39 -24.01
C PRO A 287 3.45 -27.64 -23.35
N GLU A 288 4.38 -27.45 -22.42
CA GLU A 288 5.10 -28.49 -21.68
C GLU A 288 5.43 -28.04 -20.26
N THR A 289 5.64 -29.00 -19.35
CA THR A 289 6.03 -28.69 -17.96
C THR A 289 7.54 -28.53 -17.87
N ARG A 290 8.02 -27.28 -17.71
CA ARG A 290 9.44 -26.99 -17.52
C ARG A 290 9.64 -25.63 -16.86
N GLU A 291 10.90 -25.26 -16.64
CA GLU A 291 11.27 -23.90 -16.30
C GLU A 291 11.15 -22.99 -17.52
N TYR A 292 10.50 -21.84 -17.31
CA TYR A 292 10.40 -20.74 -18.25
C TYR A 292 10.96 -19.48 -17.59
N THR A 293 11.51 -18.59 -18.42
CA THR A 293 11.74 -17.21 -18.03
C THR A 293 10.60 -16.36 -18.56
N VAL A 294 10.02 -15.52 -17.71
CA VAL A 294 9.09 -14.47 -18.14
C VAL A 294 9.78 -13.14 -17.86
N GLY A 295 9.94 -12.31 -18.88
CA GLY A 295 10.71 -11.09 -18.75
C GLY A 295 10.29 -9.99 -19.71
N THR A 296 10.57 -8.75 -19.31
CA THR A 296 10.46 -7.56 -20.15
C THR A 296 11.75 -7.31 -20.94
N PHE A 297 11.62 -6.52 -22.00
CA PHE A 297 12.72 -6.06 -22.85
C PHE A 297 12.52 -4.60 -23.20
N GLY A 298 13.65 -3.92 -23.45
CA GLY A 298 13.67 -2.52 -23.83
C GLY A 298 14.24 -1.65 -22.71
N ASP A 299 14.20 -0.36 -22.96
CA ASP A 299 14.69 0.70 -22.07
C ASP A 299 13.54 1.16 -21.16
N ALA A 300 13.28 0.42 -20.09
CA ALA A 300 12.18 0.69 -19.17
C ALA A 300 12.40 0.21 -17.74
N ASP A 301 11.67 0.86 -16.83
CA ASP A 301 11.46 0.38 -15.47
C ASP A 301 10.06 -0.21 -15.35
N SER A 302 9.98 -1.37 -14.72
CA SER A 302 8.76 -2.15 -14.66
C SER A 302 8.71 -3.07 -13.44
N VAL A 303 7.48 -3.39 -13.04
CA VAL A 303 7.22 -4.54 -12.19
C VAL A 303 6.50 -5.61 -13.01
N LEU A 304 7.06 -6.81 -12.99
CA LEU A 304 6.51 -8.00 -13.62
C LEU A 304 6.07 -8.99 -12.55
N VAL A 305 4.84 -9.48 -12.65
CA VAL A 305 4.28 -10.46 -11.72
C VAL A 305 3.61 -11.58 -12.48
N VAL A 306 3.90 -12.81 -12.07
CA VAL A 306 3.29 -14.04 -12.58
C VAL A 306 2.37 -14.59 -11.50
N PHE A 307 1.13 -14.84 -11.89
CA PHE A 307 0.11 -15.51 -11.08
C PHE A 307 -0.21 -16.88 -11.70
N GLU A 308 -0.45 -17.88 -10.85
CA GLU A 308 -1.08 -19.13 -11.24
C GLU A 308 -2.58 -19.01 -11.00
N GLU A 309 -3.39 -19.36 -11.99
CA GLU A 309 -4.84 -19.43 -11.82
C GLU A 309 -5.19 -20.76 -11.11
N ARG A 310 -5.79 -20.66 -9.92
CA ARG A 310 -6.28 -21.82 -9.14
C ARG A 310 -7.76 -21.62 -8.87
N ASP A 311 -8.59 -22.52 -9.38
CA ASP A 311 -10.06 -22.45 -9.26
C ASP A 311 -10.64 -21.11 -9.75
N GLY A 312 -10.06 -20.55 -10.83
CA GLY A 312 -10.46 -19.26 -11.39
C GLY A 312 -9.94 -18.03 -10.62
N VAL A 313 -9.14 -18.23 -9.57
CA VAL A 313 -8.57 -17.15 -8.74
C VAL A 313 -7.06 -17.05 -8.97
N PRO A 314 -6.51 -15.87 -9.32
CA PRO A 314 -5.07 -15.70 -9.48
C PRO A 314 -4.37 -15.76 -8.11
N ARG A 315 -3.36 -16.62 -8.00
CA ARG A 315 -2.49 -16.76 -6.84
C ARG A 315 -1.06 -16.36 -7.22
N PHE A 316 -0.44 -15.51 -6.41
CA PHE A 316 0.93 -15.06 -6.66
C PHE A 316 1.88 -16.26 -6.79
N LEU A 317 2.68 -16.28 -7.85
CA LEU A 317 3.69 -17.31 -8.08
C LEU A 317 5.10 -16.72 -7.97
N ALA A 318 5.35 -15.63 -8.67
CA ALA A 318 6.63 -14.91 -8.63
C ALA A 318 6.44 -13.47 -9.09
N GLY A 319 7.34 -12.59 -8.69
CA GLY A 319 7.40 -11.22 -9.19
C GLY A 319 8.80 -10.65 -9.10
N HIS A 320 9.09 -9.71 -9.97
CA HIS A 320 10.34 -8.96 -9.96
C HIS A 320 10.04 -7.51 -10.32
N ASP A 321 10.55 -6.62 -9.48
CA ASP A 321 10.53 -5.18 -9.67
C ASP A 321 11.98 -4.78 -9.95
N ASP A 322 12.24 -4.27 -11.15
CA ASP A 322 13.61 -3.90 -11.53
C ASP A 322 14.15 -2.68 -10.77
N GLY A 323 13.29 -1.97 -10.03
CA GLY A 323 13.68 -0.96 -9.05
C GLY A 323 14.49 0.20 -9.61
N GLY A 324 14.41 0.48 -10.92
CA GLY A 324 15.23 1.52 -11.54
C GLY A 324 16.64 1.06 -11.96
N THR A 325 16.91 -0.25 -11.94
CA THR A 325 18.21 -0.77 -12.39
C THR A 325 18.31 -0.75 -13.92
N PRO A 326 19.52 -0.94 -14.50
CA PRO A 326 19.67 -1.11 -15.94
C PRO A 326 19.14 -2.44 -16.47
N ASP A 327 18.86 -3.40 -15.58
CA ASP A 327 18.35 -4.71 -15.94
C ASP A 327 16.82 -4.66 -16.09
N ASN A 328 16.28 -5.48 -17.00
CA ASN A 328 14.84 -5.60 -17.17
C ASN A 328 14.21 -6.56 -16.15
N ALA A 329 12.93 -6.35 -15.84
CA ALA A 329 12.21 -7.23 -14.93
C ALA A 329 12.07 -8.65 -15.49
N ALA A 330 12.58 -9.66 -14.78
CA ALA A 330 12.48 -11.05 -15.20
C ALA A 330 12.34 -12.02 -14.02
N VAL A 331 11.56 -13.08 -14.20
CA VAL A 331 11.41 -14.18 -13.24
C VAL A 331 11.61 -15.52 -13.92
N ARG A 332 12.24 -16.46 -13.20
CA ARG A 332 12.31 -17.87 -13.59
C ARG A 332 11.28 -18.65 -12.80
N VAL A 333 10.39 -19.33 -13.51
CA VAL A 333 9.26 -20.05 -12.93
C VAL A 333 9.06 -21.37 -13.62
N ARG A 334 8.76 -22.42 -12.84
CA ARG A 334 8.36 -23.71 -13.39
C ARG A 334 6.88 -23.69 -13.71
N LEU A 335 6.55 -23.59 -15.00
CA LEU A 335 5.17 -23.65 -15.47
C LEU A 335 4.78 -25.10 -15.77
N VAL A 336 3.53 -25.46 -15.49
CA VAL A 336 3.01 -26.82 -15.61
C VAL A 336 1.99 -26.89 -16.73
N LYS A 337 2.20 -27.83 -17.66
CA LYS A 337 1.27 -28.09 -18.77
C LYS A 337 -0.14 -28.36 -18.24
N GLY A 338 -1.14 -27.75 -18.88
CA GLY A 338 -2.55 -27.88 -18.51
C GLY A 338 -2.98 -26.96 -17.37
N ARG A 339 -2.08 -26.11 -16.85
CA ARG A 339 -2.41 -25.00 -15.96
C ARG A 339 -2.38 -23.69 -16.72
N ARG A 340 -3.02 -22.68 -16.15
CA ARG A 340 -3.13 -21.34 -16.70
C ARG A 340 -2.46 -20.34 -15.77
N TYR A 341 -1.75 -19.39 -16.37
CA TYR A 341 -1.03 -18.35 -15.65
C TYR A 341 -1.41 -16.98 -16.19
N VAL A 342 -1.31 -15.95 -15.35
CA VAL A 342 -1.51 -14.56 -15.73
C VAL A 342 -0.20 -13.81 -15.49
N VAL A 343 0.34 -13.18 -16.52
CA VAL A 343 1.51 -12.30 -16.45
C VAL A 343 1.00 -10.87 -16.47
N ARG A 344 1.42 -10.07 -15.48
CA ARG A 344 1.08 -8.66 -15.39
C ARG A 344 2.34 -7.85 -15.39
N VAL A 345 2.39 -6.85 -16.25
CA VAL A 345 3.51 -5.92 -16.37
C VAL A 345 2.98 -4.52 -16.17
N ARG A 346 3.40 -3.84 -15.10
CA ARG A 346 3.17 -2.42 -14.93
C ARG A 346 4.45 -1.67 -15.24
N LEU A 347 4.34 -0.65 -16.09
CA LEU A 347 5.45 0.21 -16.48
C LEU A 347 5.54 1.41 -15.53
N TYR A 348 6.73 1.76 -15.08
CA TYR A 348 6.99 3.00 -14.35
C TYR A 348 7.47 4.10 -15.30
N SER A 349 8.52 3.80 -16.07
CA SER A 349 9.18 4.78 -16.95
C SER A 349 9.77 4.08 -18.15
N THR A 350 9.95 4.82 -19.24
CA THR A 350 10.70 4.42 -20.44
C THR A 350 11.73 5.48 -20.79
N TRP A 351 12.79 5.06 -21.47
CA TRP A 351 13.76 5.94 -22.11
C TRP A 351 14.16 5.38 -23.48
N GLY A 352 15.08 6.04 -24.18
CA GLY A 352 15.51 5.62 -25.52
C GLY A 352 14.37 5.67 -26.54
N SER A 353 14.14 4.57 -27.27
CA SER A 353 13.05 4.49 -28.26
C SER A 353 11.66 4.38 -27.62
N GLY A 354 11.58 4.03 -26.33
CA GLY A 354 10.32 3.71 -25.66
C GLY A 354 9.67 2.38 -26.11
N GLU A 355 10.31 1.65 -27.02
CA GLU A 355 9.82 0.35 -27.47
C GLU A 355 10.16 -0.72 -26.44
N THR A 356 9.12 -1.29 -25.83
CA THR A 356 9.26 -2.34 -24.84
C THR A 356 8.43 -3.56 -25.22
N ALA A 357 8.78 -4.72 -24.68
CA ALA A 357 8.07 -5.95 -24.93
C ALA A 357 8.13 -6.89 -23.72
N VAL A 358 7.27 -7.92 -23.70
CA VAL A 358 7.32 -9.03 -22.75
C VAL A 358 7.35 -10.36 -23.50
N MET A 359 8.00 -11.37 -22.93
CA MET A 359 8.04 -12.72 -23.49
C MET A 359 8.07 -13.76 -22.37
N CYS A 360 7.59 -14.96 -22.70
CA CYS A 360 7.77 -16.17 -21.90
C CYS A 360 8.58 -17.16 -22.74
N TRP A 361 9.72 -17.70 -22.27
CA TRP A 361 10.58 -18.60 -23.05
C TRP A 361 11.24 -19.71 -22.24
#